data_AF-A0A3P8NRT5-F1
#
_entry.id   AF-A0A3P8NRT5-F1
#
_cell.length_a   1.000
_cell.length_b   1.000
_cell.length_c   1.000
_cell.angle_alpha   90.00
_cell.angle_beta   90.00
_cell.angle_gamma   90.00
#
_symmetry.space_group_name_H-M   'P 1'
#
loop_
_entity.id
_entity.type
_entity.pdbx_description
1 polymer ?
#
loop_
_entity_poly.entity_id
_entity_poly.type
_entity_poly.pdbx_seq_one_letter_code
_entity_poly.pdbx_strand_id
1 'polypeptide(L)'
;MDVFAVPGDRHKGWYLSLMAPNTKGPEFAWLDPSRLYCNSQALADCAKDLLSPFQSDNIDLVAGMDAMGFILGASVATALGKGFLAVRKAGHLCVPTQGQSYTDYTGREKTMEVRLDVLRPGSRVLLVDQWIETGGTMKAAIQLVEKLGATVVVGQDMLTFQQIALWQSPCWCKSKAAKEKL
;
A
#
# COMPACT_ATOMS: atom_id res chain seq x y z
N MET A 1 5.93 0.19 -25.82
CA MET A 1 5.08 -0.93 -25.37
C MET A 1 3.64 -0.47 -25.42
N ASP A 2 2.77 -1.23 -26.07
CA ASP A 2 1.32 -1.06 -25.93
C ASP A 2 0.95 -1.31 -24.46
N VAL A 3 0.25 -0.37 -23.82
CA VAL A 3 -0.14 -0.49 -22.41
C VAL A 3 -1.23 -1.54 -22.22
N PHE A 4 -2.05 -1.81 -23.25
CA PHE A 4 -3.17 -2.73 -23.16
C PHE A 4 -2.81 -4.16 -23.57
N ALA A 5 -1.62 -4.37 -24.14
CA ALA A 5 -1.15 -5.71 -24.48
C ALA A 5 -0.97 -6.56 -23.23
N VAL A 6 -1.50 -7.79 -23.27
CA VAL A 6 -1.34 -8.79 -22.22
C VAL A 6 -0.51 -9.94 -22.80
N PRO A 7 0.65 -10.27 -22.20
CA PRO A 7 1.47 -11.39 -22.68
C PRO A 7 0.74 -12.72 -22.50
N GLY A 8 1.02 -13.69 -23.38
CA GLY A 8 0.48 -15.05 -23.26
C GLY A 8 0.97 -15.77 -22.00
N ASP A 9 2.22 -15.52 -21.59
CA ASP A 9 2.77 -15.96 -20.31
C ASP A 9 2.64 -14.85 -19.24
N ARG A 10 1.82 -15.10 -18.22
CA ARG A 10 1.54 -14.18 -17.10
C ARG A 10 2.19 -14.68 -15.81
N HIS A 11 3.51 -14.79 -15.81
CA HIS A 11 4.28 -15.05 -14.59
C HIS A 11 4.07 -13.93 -13.57
N LYS A 12 4.26 -14.25 -12.28
CA LYS A 12 4.15 -13.30 -11.16
C LYS A 12 4.96 -12.03 -11.47
N GLY A 13 4.32 -10.86 -11.46
CA GLY A 13 4.95 -9.57 -11.74
C GLY A 13 5.22 -9.17 -13.19
N TRP A 14 4.70 -9.87 -14.19
CA TRP A 14 4.85 -9.47 -15.60
C TRP A 14 4.49 -7.98 -15.85
N TYR A 15 3.52 -7.49 -15.08
CA TYR A 15 3.01 -6.12 -15.11
C TYR A 15 4.00 -5.06 -14.60
N LEU A 16 5.05 -5.43 -13.88
CA LEU A 16 6.05 -4.47 -13.38
C LEU A 16 6.74 -3.74 -14.55
N SER A 17 6.84 -4.40 -15.70
CA SER A 17 7.35 -3.81 -16.95
C SER A 17 6.51 -2.64 -17.50
N LEU A 18 5.25 -2.51 -17.06
CA LEU A 18 4.36 -1.43 -17.47
C LEU A 18 4.63 -0.13 -16.71
N MET A 19 5.28 -0.19 -15.54
CA MET A 19 5.70 0.99 -14.78
C MET A 19 6.77 1.76 -15.53
N ALA A 20 6.63 3.08 -15.69
CA ALA A 20 7.53 3.90 -16.50
C ALA A 20 7.53 5.39 -16.09
N PRO A 21 8.65 6.14 -16.23
CA PRO A 21 10.06 5.73 -16.16
C PRO A 21 10.66 5.89 -14.75
N ASN A 22 11.71 5.10 -14.49
CA ASN A 22 12.51 5.12 -13.28
C ASN A 22 13.47 6.31 -13.32
N THR A 23 13.02 7.53 -13.05
CA THR A 23 13.97 8.61 -12.74
C THR A 23 14.60 8.25 -11.40
N LYS A 24 15.79 7.67 -11.46
CA LYS A 24 16.71 7.62 -10.31
C LYS A 24 17.18 9.05 -10.09
N GLY A 25 16.57 9.73 -9.13
CA GLY A 25 17.31 10.78 -8.45
C GLY A 25 18.53 10.15 -7.77
N PRO A 26 19.53 10.94 -7.33
CA PRO A 26 20.69 10.42 -6.61
C PRO A 26 20.30 9.62 -5.35
N GLU A 27 19.09 9.82 -4.82
CA GLU A 27 18.61 9.25 -3.56
C GLU A 27 17.41 8.27 -3.71
N PHE A 28 16.52 8.49 -4.67
CA PHE A 28 15.26 7.72 -4.82
C PHE A 28 15.00 7.30 -6.27
N ALA A 29 14.55 6.06 -6.46
CA ALA A 29 14.01 5.58 -7.72
C ALA A 29 12.48 5.77 -7.69
N TRP A 30 11.97 6.69 -8.51
CA TRP A 30 10.54 6.91 -8.63
C TRP A 30 9.97 5.90 -9.63
N LEU A 31 9.26 4.89 -9.14
CA LEU A 31 8.43 4.02 -9.98
C LEU A 31 7.04 4.65 -10.06
N ASP A 32 6.58 4.96 -11.27
CA ASP A 32 5.19 5.39 -11.48
C ASP A 32 4.32 4.17 -11.88
N PRO A 33 3.44 3.68 -10.97
CA PRO A 33 2.54 2.57 -11.28
C PRO A 33 1.28 3.02 -12.04
N SER A 34 1.10 4.32 -12.30
CA SER A 34 -0.10 4.84 -12.99
C SER A 34 -0.37 4.13 -14.32
N ARG A 35 0.70 3.84 -15.07
CA ARG A 35 0.62 3.14 -16.35
C ARG A 35 0.22 1.66 -16.22
N LEU A 36 0.61 0.99 -15.12
CA LEU A 36 0.14 -0.35 -14.81
C LEU A 36 -1.37 -0.35 -14.58
N TYR A 37 -1.88 0.66 -13.86
CA TYR A 37 -3.31 0.76 -13.53
C TYR A 37 -4.21 0.90 -14.77
N CYS A 38 -3.68 1.40 -15.88
CA CYS A 38 -4.41 1.49 -17.14
C CYS A 38 -4.66 0.12 -17.81
N ASN A 39 -3.93 -0.93 -17.41
CA ASN A 39 -4.15 -2.28 -17.93
C ASN A 39 -4.95 -3.11 -16.91
N SER A 40 -6.15 -3.52 -17.29
CA SER A 40 -7.08 -4.24 -16.41
C SER A 40 -6.52 -5.57 -15.90
N GLN A 41 -5.86 -6.35 -16.76
CA GLN A 41 -5.25 -7.61 -16.36
C GLN A 41 -4.06 -7.39 -15.45
N ALA A 42 -3.25 -6.36 -15.72
CA ALA A 42 -2.10 -6.01 -14.91
C ALA A 42 -2.50 -5.60 -13.48
N LEU A 43 -3.53 -4.76 -13.35
CA LEU A 43 -4.06 -4.36 -12.04
C LEU A 43 -4.63 -5.56 -11.26
N ALA A 44 -5.37 -6.44 -11.95
CA ALA A 44 -5.95 -7.64 -11.34
C ALA A 44 -4.86 -8.62 -10.86
N ASP A 45 -3.87 -8.91 -11.72
CA ASP A 45 -2.76 -9.80 -11.38
C ASP A 45 -1.88 -9.19 -10.27
N CYS A 46 -1.68 -7.87 -10.27
CA CYS A 46 -0.99 -7.17 -9.20
C CYS A 46 -1.71 -7.32 -7.86
N ALA A 47 -3.03 -7.08 -7.81
CA ALA A 47 -3.81 -7.25 -6.59
C ALA A 47 -3.77 -8.71 -6.09
N LYS A 48 -3.86 -9.68 -6.99
CA LYS A 48 -3.76 -11.11 -6.66
C LYS A 48 -2.38 -11.46 -6.09
N ASP A 49 -1.31 -10.99 -6.72
CA ASP A 49 0.05 -11.23 -6.29
C ASP A 49 0.34 -10.62 -4.92
N LEU A 50 -0.15 -9.40 -4.67
CA LEU A 50 -0.12 -8.74 -3.38
C LEU A 50 -0.83 -9.58 -2.31
N LEU A 51 -1.99 -10.14 -2.63
CA LEU A 51 -2.77 -10.96 -1.70
C LEU A 51 -2.21 -12.37 -1.45
N SER A 52 -1.26 -12.84 -2.26
CA SER A 52 -0.72 -14.20 -2.14
C SER A 52 -0.20 -14.58 -0.73
N PRO A 53 0.43 -13.68 0.06
CA PRO A 53 0.88 -14.00 1.42
C PRO A 53 -0.25 -14.07 2.47
N PHE A 54 -1.41 -13.48 2.18
CA PHE A 54 -2.51 -13.26 3.14
C PHE A 54 -3.70 -14.20 2.94
N GLN A 55 -3.54 -15.26 2.14
CA GLN A 55 -4.64 -16.18 1.80
C GLN A 55 -5.25 -16.87 3.03
N SER A 56 -4.46 -17.04 4.09
CA SER A 56 -4.88 -17.67 5.34
C SER A 56 -5.23 -16.65 6.43
N ASP A 57 -5.08 -15.35 6.16
CA ASP A 57 -5.36 -14.29 7.14
C ASP A 57 -6.84 -13.93 7.14
N ASN A 58 -7.40 -13.81 8.34
CA ASN A 58 -8.72 -13.19 8.50
C ASN A 58 -8.59 -11.68 8.33
N ILE A 59 -9.14 -11.13 7.25
CA ILE A 59 -9.18 -9.69 6.97
C ILE A 59 -10.63 -9.24 6.92
N ASP A 60 -10.97 -8.22 7.71
CA ASP A 60 -12.31 -7.65 7.77
C ASP A 60 -12.44 -6.41 6.88
N LEU A 61 -11.34 -5.64 6.77
CA LEU A 61 -11.32 -4.37 6.07
C LEU A 61 -9.94 -4.11 5.48
N VAL A 62 -9.90 -3.45 4.32
CA VAL A 62 -8.65 -2.96 3.73
C VAL A 62 -8.60 -1.45 3.88
N ALA A 63 -7.49 -0.90 4.33
CA ALA A 63 -7.30 0.54 4.38
C ALA A 63 -6.13 0.97 3.48
N GLY A 64 -6.34 2.03 2.71
CA GLY A 64 -5.34 2.59 1.80
C GLY A 64 -4.91 3.99 2.24
N MET A 65 -3.64 4.31 2.02
CA MET A 65 -3.09 5.64 2.33
C MET A 65 -3.17 6.58 1.13
N ASP A 66 -3.47 7.85 1.41
CA ASP A 66 -3.69 8.88 0.39
C ASP A 66 -2.43 9.18 -0.46
N ALA A 67 -2.54 9.39 -1.78
CA ALA A 67 -3.71 9.14 -2.64
C ALA A 67 -3.56 7.83 -3.42
N MET A 68 -2.32 7.50 -3.80
CA MET A 68 -2.04 6.39 -4.71
C MET A 68 -2.26 5.03 -4.06
N GLY A 69 -2.14 4.93 -2.73
CA GLY A 69 -2.51 3.73 -1.98
C GLY A 69 -4.00 3.40 -2.08
N PHE A 70 -4.86 4.35 -2.45
CA PHE A 70 -6.29 4.08 -2.64
C PHE A 70 -6.58 3.19 -3.85
N ILE A 71 -5.85 3.38 -4.95
CA ILE A 71 -6.06 2.59 -6.18
C ILE A 71 -5.73 1.12 -5.89
N LEU A 72 -4.57 0.89 -5.29
CA LEU A 72 -4.11 -0.44 -4.93
C LEU A 72 -4.97 -1.05 -3.82
N GLY A 73 -5.26 -0.28 -2.77
CA GLY A 73 -6.06 -0.73 -1.63
C GLY A 73 -7.50 -1.06 -2.02
N ALA A 74 -8.15 -0.28 -2.89
CA ALA A 74 -9.48 -0.59 -3.39
C ALA A 74 -9.50 -1.82 -4.29
N SER A 75 -8.45 -2.01 -5.10
CA SER A 75 -8.30 -3.21 -5.95
C SER A 75 -8.13 -4.47 -5.10
N VAL A 76 -7.30 -4.39 -4.05
CA VAL A 76 -7.09 -5.46 -3.07
C VAL A 76 -8.38 -5.74 -2.27
N ALA A 77 -9.09 -4.71 -1.82
CA ALA A 77 -10.38 -4.85 -1.13
C ALA A 77 -11.40 -5.58 -2.00
N THR A 78 -11.48 -5.20 -3.28
CA THR A 78 -12.38 -5.83 -4.26
C THR A 78 -12.01 -7.30 -4.46
N ALA A 79 -10.72 -7.61 -4.61
CA ALA A 79 -10.24 -8.99 -4.78
C ALA A 79 -10.51 -9.88 -3.54
N LEU A 80 -10.51 -9.30 -2.32
CA LEU A 80 -10.88 -10.00 -1.09
C LEU A 80 -12.39 -10.04 -0.81
N GLY A 81 -13.21 -9.31 -1.58
CA GLY A 81 -14.62 -9.10 -1.27
C GLY A 81 -14.86 -8.35 0.04
N LYS A 82 -14.01 -7.37 0.37
CA LYS A 82 -14.04 -6.58 1.61
C LYS A 82 -14.29 -5.10 1.33
N GLY A 83 -14.64 -4.37 2.39
CA GLY A 83 -14.75 -2.91 2.33
C GLY A 83 -13.38 -2.22 2.24
N PHE A 84 -13.41 -0.95 1.86
CA PHE A 84 -12.23 -0.09 1.77
C PHE A 84 -12.35 1.12 2.71
N LEU A 85 -11.28 1.44 3.44
CA LEU A 85 -11.16 2.58 4.34
C LEU A 85 -10.06 3.53 3.88
N ALA A 86 -10.41 4.78 3.60
CA ALA A 86 -9.44 5.80 3.24
C ALA A 86 -8.76 6.38 4.49
N VAL A 87 -7.42 6.30 4.54
CA VAL A 87 -6.58 7.07 5.47
C VAL A 87 -6.08 8.30 4.72
N ARG A 88 -6.53 9.48 5.12
CA ARG A 88 -6.30 10.74 4.38
C ARG A 88 -5.31 11.65 5.08
N LYS A 89 -4.74 12.60 4.36
CA LYS A 89 -4.11 13.78 4.99
C LYS A 89 -5.17 14.58 5.73
N ALA A 90 -4.79 15.23 6.83
CA ALA A 90 -5.71 16.01 7.66
C ALA A 90 -6.46 17.09 6.88
N GLY A 91 -7.75 17.27 7.20
CA GLY A 91 -8.61 18.29 6.61
C GLY A 91 -9.31 17.88 5.31
N HIS A 92 -9.21 16.61 4.91
CA HIS A 92 -9.82 16.10 3.67
C HIS A 92 -11.07 15.25 3.93
N LEU A 93 -11.29 14.74 5.14
CA LEU A 93 -12.52 14.04 5.54
C LEU A 93 -13.53 15.04 6.11
N CYS A 94 -14.75 15.06 5.56
CA CYS A 94 -15.85 15.93 6.00
C CYS A 94 -16.71 15.29 7.09
N VAL A 95 -16.12 14.45 7.95
CA VAL A 95 -16.79 13.68 9.01
C VAL A 95 -15.93 13.72 10.28
N PRO A 96 -16.45 13.31 11.45
CA PRO A 96 -15.61 13.16 12.64
C PRO A 96 -14.43 12.19 12.40
N THR A 97 -13.22 12.65 12.72
CA THR A 97 -11.98 11.89 12.49
C THR A 97 -11.15 11.70 13.75
N GLN A 98 -10.34 10.64 13.74
CA GLN A 98 -9.14 10.55 14.57
C GLN A 98 -7.93 10.98 13.74
N GLY A 99 -7.07 11.81 14.33
CA GLY A 99 -5.80 12.22 13.75
C GLY A 99 -4.59 11.51 14.36
N GLN A 100 -3.52 11.36 13.56
CA GLN A 100 -2.19 10.93 14.00
C GLN A 100 -1.12 11.74 13.27
N SER A 101 -0.29 12.44 14.06
CA SER A 101 0.87 13.20 13.53
C SER A 101 2.06 12.28 13.24
N TYR A 102 2.85 12.64 12.24
CA TYR A 102 4.09 11.97 11.86
C TYR A 102 5.06 12.92 11.18
N THR A 103 6.35 12.60 11.27
CA THR A 103 7.40 13.32 10.52
C THR A 103 7.58 12.65 9.17
N ASP A 104 7.46 13.42 8.09
CA ASP A 104 7.71 12.91 6.74
C ASP A 104 9.21 12.84 6.42
N TYR A 105 9.54 12.35 5.22
CA TYR A 105 10.93 12.24 4.76
C TYR A 105 11.67 13.59 4.65
N THR A 106 10.93 14.72 4.62
CA THR A 106 11.51 16.08 4.59
C THR A 106 11.71 16.67 5.99
N GLY A 107 11.38 15.92 7.05
CA GLY A 107 11.46 16.41 8.42
C GLY A 107 10.27 17.28 8.85
N ARG A 108 9.22 17.39 8.01
CA ARG A 108 8.04 18.19 8.33
C ARG A 108 7.01 17.36 9.06
N GLU A 109 6.37 17.98 10.06
CA GLU A 109 5.22 17.37 10.72
C GLU A 109 4.00 17.41 9.80
N LYS A 110 3.39 16.25 9.59
CA LYS A 110 2.14 16.07 8.87
C LYS A 110 1.17 15.31 9.76
N THR A 111 -0.12 15.45 9.49
CA THR A 111 -1.17 14.69 10.20
C THR A 111 -1.97 13.90 9.18
N MET A 112 -2.26 12.65 9.51
CA MET A 112 -3.23 11.84 8.80
C MET A 112 -4.46 11.57 9.64
N GLU A 113 -5.56 11.28 8.98
CA GLU A 113 -6.86 11.13 9.61
C GLU A 113 -7.66 9.96 9.02
N VAL A 114 -8.49 9.38 9.87
CA VAL A 114 -9.46 8.34 9.51
C VAL A 114 -10.78 8.64 10.19
N ARG A 115 -11.89 8.27 9.54
CA ARG A 115 -13.23 8.41 10.12
C ARG A 115 -13.43 7.48 11.32
N LEU A 116 -14.17 7.95 12.33
CA LEU A 116 -14.33 7.28 13.62
C LEU A 116 -15.36 6.14 13.66
N ASP A 117 -16.26 6.06 12.70
CA ASP A 117 -17.49 5.24 12.75
C ASP A 117 -17.39 3.90 11.99
N VAL A 118 -16.18 3.53 11.54
CA VAL A 118 -15.95 2.30 10.77
C VAL A 118 -15.22 1.24 11.58
N LEU A 119 -14.11 1.59 12.22
CA LEU A 119 -13.28 0.64 12.95
C LEU A 119 -13.92 0.28 14.29
N ARG A 120 -13.92 -1.02 14.62
CA ARG A 120 -14.42 -1.55 15.88
C ARG A 120 -13.30 -2.32 16.59
N PRO A 121 -13.36 -2.42 17.93
CA PRO A 121 -12.46 -3.29 18.67
C PRO A 121 -12.42 -4.71 18.08
N GLY A 122 -11.22 -5.21 17.81
CA GLY A 122 -10.98 -6.54 17.24
C GLY A 122 -11.11 -6.65 15.72
N SER A 123 -11.48 -5.58 15.00
CA SER A 123 -11.46 -5.57 13.52
C SER A 123 -10.03 -5.79 13.00
N ARG A 124 -9.87 -6.65 12.00
CA ARG A 124 -8.60 -6.96 11.35
C ARG A 124 -8.44 -6.17 10.06
N VAL A 125 -7.53 -5.20 10.06
CA VAL A 125 -7.34 -4.23 8.96
C VAL A 125 -6.06 -4.53 8.20
N LEU A 126 -6.17 -4.72 6.88
CA LEU A 126 -5.02 -4.81 5.99
C LEU A 126 -4.66 -3.41 5.49
N LEU A 127 -3.45 -2.93 5.80
CA LEU A 127 -2.95 -1.66 5.29
C LEU A 127 -2.26 -1.86 3.94
N VAL A 128 -2.59 -0.99 2.98
CA VAL A 128 -2.05 -1.02 1.62
C VAL A 128 -1.53 0.36 1.25
N ASP A 129 -0.29 0.40 0.75
CA ASP A 129 0.27 1.60 0.15
C ASP A 129 0.97 1.21 -1.15
N GLN A 130 1.14 2.15 -2.08
CA GLN A 130 1.95 1.85 -3.25
C GLN A 130 3.44 1.77 -2.89
N TRP A 131 3.89 2.57 -1.93
CA TRP A 131 5.31 2.83 -1.70
C TRP A 131 5.58 3.26 -0.25
N ILE A 132 6.55 2.62 0.39
CA ILE A 132 7.01 2.98 1.73
C ILE A 132 8.43 3.55 1.64
N GLU A 133 8.61 4.82 2.00
CA GLU A 133 9.93 5.45 2.05
C GLU A 133 10.64 5.19 3.39
N THR A 134 10.34 6.01 4.40
CA THR A 134 10.93 5.92 5.75
C THR A 134 10.10 5.05 6.70
N GLY A 135 8.89 4.65 6.28
CA GLY A 135 7.90 4.00 7.12
C GLY A 135 7.12 4.94 8.05
N GLY A 136 7.43 6.25 8.08
CA GLY A 136 6.75 7.20 8.97
C GLY A 136 5.24 7.25 8.79
N THR A 137 4.79 7.37 7.53
CA THR A 137 3.36 7.34 7.17
C THR A 137 2.71 6.02 7.58
N MET A 138 3.37 4.89 7.34
CA MET A 138 2.82 3.57 7.67
C MET A 138 2.71 3.34 9.18
N LYS A 139 3.73 3.74 9.95
CA LYS A 139 3.70 3.69 11.42
C LYS A 139 2.56 4.54 12.00
N ALA A 140 2.35 5.72 11.44
CA ALA A 140 1.23 6.58 11.82
C ALA A 140 -0.12 5.92 11.52
N ALA A 141 -0.26 5.29 10.35
CA ALA A 141 -1.49 4.56 10.00
C ALA A 141 -1.75 3.37 10.94
N ILE A 142 -0.71 2.62 11.32
CA ILE A 142 -0.81 1.53 12.30
C ILE A 142 -1.30 2.06 13.65
N GLN A 143 -0.63 3.09 14.19
CA GLN A 143 -1.02 3.71 15.46
C GLN A 143 -2.45 4.25 15.43
N LEU A 144 -2.87 4.79 14.29
CA LEU A 144 -4.22 5.32 14.10
C LEU A 144 -5.27 4.20 14.16
N VAL A 145 -5.02 3.07 13.49
CA VAL A 145 -5.89 1.89 13.51
C VAL A 145 -5.95 1.28 14.92
N GLU A 146 -4.80 1.14 15.58
CA GLU A 146 -4.69 0.57 16.93
C GLU A 146 -5.38 1.44 18.00
N LYS A 147 -5.28 2.78 17.88
CA LYS A 147 -6.00 3.72 18.76
C LYS A 147 -7.52 3.56 18.69
N LEU A 148 -8.04 3.04 17.57
CA LEU A 148 -9.46 2.77 17.38
C LEU A 148 -9.83 1.32 17.77
N GLY A 149 -8.91 0.58 18.41
CA GLY A 149 -9.11 -0.77 18.93
C GLY A 149 -9.03 -1.88 17.88
N ALA A 150 -8.75 -1.52 16.62
CA ALA A 150 -8.56 -2.49 15.55
C ALA A 150 -7.13 -3.02 15.54
N THR A 151 -6.94 -4.20 14.97
CA THR A 151 -5.63 -4.85 14.80
C THR A 151 -5.21 -4.75 13.34
N VAL A 152 -4.00 -4.25 13.09
CA VAL A 152 -3.42 -4.34 11.76
C VAL A 152 -3.01 -5.79 11.49
N VAL A 153 -3.39 -6.33 10.33
CA VAL A 153 -2.93 -7.66 9.90
C VAL A 153 -1.46 -7.53 9.51
N VAL A 154 -0.59 -7.79 10.49
CA VAL A 154 0.85 -7.87 10.32
C VAL A 154 1.21 -9.32 10.01
N GLY A 155 0.98 -9.74 8.76
CA GLY A 155 1.94 -10.67 8.17
C GLY A 155 3.29 -9.96 8.14
N GLN A 156 4.42 -10.66 8.04
CA GLN A 156 5.75 -10.03 7.94
C GLN A 156 5.93 -9.06 6.74
N ASP A 157 4.86 -8.79 6.00
CA ASP A 157 4.81 -8.04 4.78
C ASP A 157 3.67 -7.01 4.88
N MET A 158 3.95 -5.75 4.60
CA MET A 158 2.94 -4.74 4.27
C MET A 158 2.83 -4.70 2.75
N LEU A 159 1.62 -4.46 2.23
CA LEU A 159 1.44 -4.44 0.77
C LEU A 159 2.02 -3.15 0.19
N THR A 160 3.10 -3.32 -0.57
CA THR A 160 3.71 -2.27 -1.41
C THR A 160 4.26 -2.86 -2.70
N PHE A 161 4.41 -2.02 -3.73
CA PHE A 161 5.13 -2.43 -4.94
C PHE A 161 6.58 -2.81 -4.67
N GLN A 162 7.23 -2.17 -3.69
CA GLN A 162 8.60 -2.49 -3.33
C GLN A 162 8.72 -3.94 -2.86
N GLN A 163 7.74 -4.46 -2.12
CA GLN A 163 7.74 -5.85 -1.68
C GLN A 163 7.66 -6.82 -2.88
N ILE A 164 6.76 -6.58 -3.84
CA ILE A 164 6.66 -7.39 -5.07
C ILE A 164 7.99 -7.37 -5.85
N ALA A 165 8.58 -6.18 -6.04
CA ALA A 165 9.82 -6.03 -6.78
C ALA A 165 11.00 -6.72 -6.07
N LEU A 166 11.08 -6.66 -4.74
CA LEU A 166 12.11 -7.34 -3.95
C LEU A 166 12.00 -8.86 -4.04
N TRP A 167 10.78 -9.40 -4.18
CA TRP A 167 10.57 -10.84 -4.35
C TRP A 167 11.01 -11.34 -5.73
N GLN A 168 11.12 -10.45 -6.71
CA GLN A 168 11.44 -10.79 -8.10
C GLN A 168 12.85 -10.40 -8.53
N SER A 169 13.62 -9.74 -7.67
CA SER A 169 14.98 -9.32 -8.01
C SER A 169 15.95 -9.40 -6.82
N PRO A 170 17.12 -10.06 -6.97
CA PRO A 170 18.18 -10.04 -5.97
C PRO A 170 18.78 -8.64 -5.72
N CYS A 171 18.47 -7.66 -6.58
CA CYS A 171 19.32 -6.48 -6.80
C CYS A 171 18.72 -5.14 -6.36
N TRP A 172 17.44 -5.08 -5.98
CA TRP A 172 16.69 -3.80 -6.03
C TRP A 172 16.60 -3.02 -4.72
N CYS A 173 17.07 -3.55 -3.58
CA CYS A 173 17.27 -2.72 -2.38
C CYS A 173 18.38 -3.28 -1.48
N LYS A 174 19.59 -2.75 -1.63
CA LYS A 174 20.65 -2.83 -0.60
C LYS A 174 20.43 -1.77 0.49
N SER A 175 19.21 -1.65 1.01
CA SER A 175 18.97 -0.94 2.25
C SER A 175 18.47 -1.96 3.28
N LYS A 176 19.41 -2.45 4.10
CA LYS A 176 19.12 -3.26 5.30
C LYS A 176 18.20 -2.53 6.29
N ALA A 177 18.01 -1.21 6.15
CA ALA A 177 17.34 -0.37 7.14
C ALA A 177 15.83 -0.62 7.30
N ALA A 178 15.16 -1.23 6.31
CA ALA A 178 13.72 -1.53 6.41
C ALA A 178 13.40 -2.82 7.18
N LYS A 179 14.34 -3.78 7.26
CA LYS A 179 14.13 -5.05 7.97
C LYS A 179 14.35 -4.97 9.49
N GLU A 180 15.05 -3.95 9.97
CA GLU A 180 15.44 -3.83 11.39
C GLU A 180 14.57 -2.82 12.18
N LYS A 181 13.54 -2.22 11.58
CA LYS A 181 12.73 -1.16 12.21
C LYS A 181 11.21 -1.39 12.18
N LEU A 182 10.78 -2.61 11.91
CA LEU A 182 9.43 -3.12 12.14
C LEU A 182 9.48 -4.22 13.18
#